data_AF-A0A8S9MUM6-F1
#
_entry.id   AF-A0A8S9MUM6-F1
#
_cell.length_a   1.000
_cell.length_b   1.000
_cell.length_c   1.000
_cell.angle_alpha   90.00
_cell.angle_beta   90.00
_cell.angle_gamma   90.00
#
_symmetry.space_group_name_H-M   'P 1'
#
loop_
_entity.id
_entity.type
_entity.pdbx_description
1 polymer ?
#
loop_
_entity_poly.entity_id
_entity_poly.type
_entity_poly.pdbx_seq_one_letter_code
_entity_poly.pdbx_strand_id
1 'polypeptide(L)'
;MVKCYTSNHNHGRDHHFPANVACDRHAPAGAFTCREHGLQNALDESGVTRPQLAFTRMVACGHELHFAASICRGRCLRNLLGSFVVTHPRPASSRDACPLKSSSSSGWNIFYSKMMFGVENGIAARKASRQYMEMVDNSYLTSSDEVHKLMLRTESTFIEHFSNSNRSQGKNLLRSKANKERHRITFSTGFFFGCSISLIIALVLIIHARNIMGTPGQITYMETMFPLYRFFGFVVLHVIMYAANIYFWKIYRVNYSFIFGFKQGTELGYRHVLLLSFGLGTFSLCAALLNLDMEMDSQTKDYKTFSELIPLFLLALVIAITLCPFNILYRSSRFFFLTALFRCIAVPFYTVNLPDFFLADQLTSQVQALRSLEFYICYYGFGDFRQRRRNTCRSNGVLTTFYFIVAVIPYWLRLLQCIRRIIEEKDRMHGYNAIKYLLTIVAACLRTAYTLNRGATWNITAWVFSGVATLYATYWDIVVDWGLLQIGCKNSFLRDKLLVPHKTVYYAAMVLNVLLRLVWLQTVFDLKFSFLHRETLVALLACLEIIRRGIWNFFRLENEHLNNVGKFRAFKTVPLPFNYQEDRDQDN
;
A
#
# COMPACT_ATOMS: atom_id res chain seq x y z
N MET A 1 39.96 -52.67 -55.04
CA MET A 1 38.69 -53.38 -55.31
C MET A 1 37.55 -52.42 -54.96
N VAL A 2 36.73 -52.01 -55.93
CA VAL A 2 35.39 -52.61 -56.24
C VAL A 2 34.36 -52.22 -55.17
N LYS A 3 33.26 -51.50 -55.46
CA LYS A 3 32.65 -51.11 -56.76
C LYS A 3 31.90 -49.76 -56.65
N CYS A 4 31.79 -49.04 -57.77
CA CYS A 4 30.80 -47.96 -57.95
C CYS A 4 29.57 -48.48 -58.70
N TYR A 5 28.42 -47.80 -58.53
CA TYR A 5 27.33 -47.53 -59.50
C TYR A 5 26.48 -46.42 -58.83
N THR A 6 26.25 -45.19 -59.33
CA THR A 6 25.70 -44.71 -60.63
C THR A 6 24.38 -45.44 -60.98
N SER A 7 23.27 -44.81 -61.38
CA SER A 7 23.00 -43.79 -62.40
C SER A 7 21.49 -43.41 -62.30
N ASN A 8 20.87 -42.28 -62.68
CA ASN A 8 21.17 -40.89 -63.12
C ASN A 8 19.79 -40.13 -63.09
N HIS A 9 19.52 -38.89 -63.54
CA HIS A 9 20.24 -37.79 -64.23
C HIS A 9 19.56 -36.42 -63.95
N ASN A 10 20.26 -35.32 -64.26
CA ASN A 10 19.86 -34.08 -64.99
C ASN A 10 18.36 -33.81 -65.27
N HIS A 11 17.84 -32.56 -65.27
CA HIS A 11 18.40 -31.18 -65.21
C HIS A 11 17.48 -30.27 -64.35
N GLY A 12 17.88 -29.08 -63.87
CA GLY A 12 19.20 -28.45 -63.85
C GLY A 12 19.18 -26.92 -64.07
N ARG A 13 20.10 -26.20 -63.38
CA ARG A 13 20.47 -24.77 -63.55
C ARG A 13 19.44 -23.70 -63.13
N ASP A 14 19.83 -22.52 -62.64
CA ASP A 14 21.13 -22.06 -62.09
C ASP A 14 20.90 -20.83 -61.17
N HIS A 15 21.75 -20.64 -60.16
CA HIS A 15 22.61 -19.44 -60.00
C HIS A 15 23.41 -19.49 -58.68
N HIS A 16 24.73 -19.29 -58.79
CA HIS A 16 25.67 -19.17 -57.65
C HIS A 16 25.66 -17.76 -57.04
N PHE A 17 26.15 -17.61 -55.79
CA PHE A 17 27.47 -17.04 -55.43
C PHE A 17 27.68 -17.21 -53.89
N PRO A 18 28.87 -16.99 -53.29
CA PRO A 18 29.44 -18.02 -52.40
C PRO A 18 29.76 -17.55 -50.97
N ALA A 19 30.19 -18.49 -50.13
CA ALA A 19 30.79 -18.16 -48.83
C ALA A 19 32.21 -17.59 -48.99
N ASN A 20 32.49 -16.43 -48.40
CA ASN A 20 33.82 -16.00 -47.98
C ASN A 20 33.74 -14.78 -47.04
N VAL A 21 34.01 -14.99 -45.74
CA VAL A 21 34.37 -13.93 -44.80
C VAL A 21 35.49 -14.47 -43.92
N ALA A 22 36.67 -13.84 -43.97
CA ALA A 22 37.82 -14.24 -43.18
C ALA A 22 37.74 -13.69 -41.74
N CYS A 23 38.38 -14.37 -40.81
CA CYS A 23 38.56 -13.87 -39.44
C CYS A 23 39.66 -12.79 -39.42
N ASP A 24 39.28 -11.52 -39.26
CA ASP A 24 40.25 -10.46 -38.99
C ASP A 24 40.42 -10.22 -37.47
N ARG A 25 41.60 -9.75 -37.07
CA ARG A 25 41.97 -9.50 -35.66
C ARG A 25 42.53 -8.09 -35.51
N HIS A 26 41.74 -7.13 -35.03
CA HIS A 26 42.11 -6.02 -34.13
C HIS A 26 40.91 -5.03 -33.99
N ALA A 27 41.13 -3.89 -33.31
CA ALA A 27 40.20 -2.79 -33.01
C ALA A 27 39.22 -2.98 -31.80
N PRO A 28 38.76 -1.90 -31.14
CA PRO A 28 38.26 -1.94 -29.76
C PRO A 28 36.73 -1.79 -29.61
N ALA A 29 36.24 -1.82 -28.37
CA ALA A 29 34.82 -1.81 -28.03
C ALA A 29 34.12 -0.44 -28.25
N GLY A 30 32.99 -0.46 -28.95
CA GLY A 30 32.10 0.69 -29.12
C GLY A 30 30.74 0.31 -29.73
N ALA A 31 29.67 0.88 -29.18
CA ALA A 31 28.26 0.86 -29.60
C ALA A 31 27.83 0.05 -30.86
N PHE A 32 27.03 -1.01 -30.65
CA PHE A 32 26.10 -1.50 -31.68
C PHE A 32 24.84 -0.63 -31.73
N THR A 33 24.45 -0.21 -32.93
CA THR A 33 23.16 0.45 -33.21
C THR A 33 22.41 -0.35 -34.28
N CYS A 34 21.11 -0.58 -34.08
CA CYS A 34 20.29 -1.31 -35.04
C CYS A 34 19.76 -0.36 -36.12
N ARG A 35 19.96 -0.70 -37.41
CA ARG A 35 19.29 -0.04 -38.54
C ARG A 35 17.96 -0.75 -38.83
N GLU A 36 16.84 -0.11 -38.54
CA GLU A 36 15.50 -0.71 -38.71
C GLU A 36 15.04 -0.83 -40.18
N HIS A 37 15.63 -0.07 -41.11
CA HIS A 37 15.11 0.10 -42.48
C HIS A 37 15.12 -1.15 -43.39
N GLY A 38 15.81 -2.23 -43.03
CA GLY A 38 15.91 -3.42 -43.90
C GLY A 38 14.72 -4.39 -43.80
N LEU A 39 14.03 -4.45 -42.64
CA LEU A 39 13.05 -5.50 -42.37
C LEU A 39 11.60 -5.12 -42.72
N GLN A 40 11.33 -3.82 -42.89
CA GLN A 40 9.97 -3.31 -43.06
C GLN A 40 9.37 -3.71 -44.42
N ASN A 41 10.12 -3.50 -45.51
CA ASN A 41 9.64 -3.69 -46.88
C ASN A 41 9.33 -5.16 -47.23
N ALA A 42 9.83 -6.13 -46.46
CA ALA A 42 9.55 -7.56 -46.66
C ALA A 42 8.31 -8.06 -45.88
N LEU A 43 7.66 -7.21 -45.08
CA LEU A 43 6.53 -7.60 -44.21
C LEU A 43 5.17 -7.13 -44.74
N ASP A 44 5.11 -6.02 -45.47
CA ASP A 44 3.85 -5.42 -45.93
C ASP A 44 3.13 -6.26 -47.01
N GLU A 45 3.82 -7.11 -47.76
CA GLU A 45 3.21 -8.02 -48.77
C GLU A 45 2.50 -9.25 -48.16
N SER A 46 2.63 -9.50 -46.84
CA SER A 46 2.31 -10.81 -46.24
C SER A 46 1.06 -10.88 -45.34
N GLY A 47 0.34 -9.77 -45.13
CA GLY A 47 -0.98 -9.78 -44.46
C GLY A 47 -1.01 -10.22 -42.98
N VAL A 48 0.14 -10.22 -42.29
CA VAL A 48 0.30 -10.79 -40.94
C VAL A 48 -0.36 -9.93 -39.84
N THR A 49 -1.09 -10.57 -38.92
CA THR A 49 -1.78 -9.86 -37.84
C THR A 49 -0.88 -9.57 -36.62
N ARG A 50 -1.19 -8.50 -35.87
CA ARG A 50 -0.37 -8.02 -34.73
C ARG A 50 0.06 -9.08 -33.69
N PRO A 51 -0.74 -10.11 -33.33
CA PRO A 51 -0.30 -11.17 -32.40
C PRO A 51 0.92 -11.96 -32.91
N GLN A 52 0.98 -12.26 -34.21
CA GLN A 52 2.10 -13.01 -34.82
C GLN A 52 3.38 -12.16 -34.82
N LEU A 53 3.27 -10.83 -34.98
CA LEU A 53 4.40 -9.91 -34.91
C LEU A 53 5.08 -9.89 -33.52
N ALA A 54 4.32 -10.15 -32.44
CA ALA A 54 4.87 -10.32 -31.10
C ALA A 54 5.56 -11.68 -30.92
N PHE A 55 5.01 -12.74 -31.52
CA PHE A 55 5.58 -14.09 -31.50
C PHE A 55 6.97 -14.14 -32.15
N THR A 56 7.12 -13.60 -33.37
CA THR A 56 8.42 -13.55 -34.07
C THR A 56 9.47 -12.76 -33.29
N ARG A 57 9.08 -11.64 -32.64
CA ARG A 57 9.97 -10.84 -31.79
C ARG A 57 10.42 -11.57 -30.52
N MET A 58 9.57 -12.42 -29.92
CA MET A 58 9.97 -13.27 -28.79
C MET A 58 10.96 -14.36 -29.23
N VAL A 59 10.70 -15.04 -30.36
CA VAL A 59 11.58 -16.11 -30.87
C VAL A 59 12.97 -15.56 -31.24
N ALA A 60 13.04 -14.41 -31.93
CA ALA A 60 14.30 -13.76 -32.27
C ALA A 60 15.14 -13.40 -31.02
N CYS A 61 14.50 -12.82 -29.99
CA CYS A 61 15.15 -12.47 -28.73
C CYS A 61 15.69 -13.72 -27.99
N GLY A 62 14.98 -14.85 -28.05
CA GLY A 62 15.46 -16.14 -27.55
C GLY A 62 16.73 -16.64 -28.27
N HIS A 63 16.83 -16.41 -29.58
CA HIS A 63 18.01 -16.76 -30.38
C HIS A 63 19.24 -15.88 -30.06
N GLU A 64 19.07 -14.57 -29.86
CA GLU A 64 20.18 -13.69 -29.45
C GLU A 64 20.72 -14.03 -28.04
N LEU A 65 19.82 -14.34 -27.10
CA LEU A 65 20.20 -14.88 -25.78
C LEU A 65 21.03 -16.17 -25.90
N HIS A 66 20.71 -17.04 -26.86
CA HIS A 66 21.46 -18.26 -27.14
C HIS A 66 22.88 -17.97 -27.69
N PHE A 67 23.01 -16.95 -28.56
CA PHE A 67 24.30 -16.55 -29.12
C PHE A 67 25.20 -15.87 -28.07
N ALA A 68 24.65 -14.97 -27.25
CA ALA A 68 25.34 -14.34 -26.13
C ALA A 68 25.82 -15.38 -25.10
N ALA A 69 24.96 -16.35 -24.75
CA ALA A 69 25.32 -17.45 -23.85
C ALA A 69 26.45 -18.34 -24.41
N SER A 70 26.55 -18.48 -25.74
CA SER A 70 27.65 -19.22 -26.39
C SER A 70 29.00 -18.50 -26.23
N ILE A 71 29.04 -17.20 -26.53
CA ILE A 71 30.27 -16.38 -26.44
C ILE A 71 30.84 -16.35 -25.01
N CYS A 72 29.99 -16.31 -23.99
CA CYS A 72 30.44 -16.36 -22.58
C CYS A 72 31.15 -17.66 -22.17
N ARG A 73 30.92 -18.80 -22.86
CA ARG A 73 31.57 -20.08 -22.52
C ARG A 73 33.10 -20.04 -22.67
N GLY A 74 33.62 -19.21 -23.57
CA GLY A 74 35.06 -19.18 -23.88
C GLY A 74 35.96 -18.50 -22.83
N ARG A 75 35.44 -17.56 -22.03
CA ARG A 75 36.26 -16.78 -21.06
C ARG A 75 36.00 -17.12 -19.59
N CYS A 76 34.78 -17.48 -19.20
CA CYS A 76 34.47 -17.67 -17.77
C CYS A 76 35.14 -18.93 -17.18
N LEU A 77 35.24 -20.01 -17.96
CA LEU A 77 35.74 -21.30 -17.49
C LEU A 77 37.23 -21.29 -17.10
N ARG A 78 38.03 -20.37 -17.65
CA ARG A 78 39.48 -20.30 -17.41
C ARG A 78 39.84 -19.55 -16.12
N ASN A 79 39.00 -18.62 -15.67
CA ASN A 79 39.21 -17.88 -14.42
C ASN A 79 38.68 -18.63 -13.18
N LEU A 80 37.71 -19.54 -13.36
CA LEU A 80 37.11 -20.32 -12.27
C LEU A 80 38.02 -21.44 -11.70
N LEU A 81 39.05 -21.85 -12.44
CA LEU A 81 39.99 -22.90 -12.02
C LEU A 81 41.32 -22.36 -11.45
N GLY A 82 41.53 -21.04 -11.46
CA GLY A 82 42.81 -20.40 -11.13
C GLY A 82 42.95 -19.83 -9.72
N SER A 83 42.02 -20.10 -8.79
CA SER A 83 41.98 -19.42 -7.48
C SER A 83 41.63 -20.32 -6.29
N PHE A 84 41.95 -21.61 -6.35
CA PHE A 84 41.86 -22.54 -5.23
C PHE A 84 43.15 -22.59 -4.39
N VAL A 85 43.56 -21.44 -3.85
CA VAL A 85 44.69 -21.34 -2.91
C VAL A 85 44.31 -20.45 -1.71
N VAL A 86 44.15 -21.09 -0.55
CA VAL A 86 44.24 -20.56 0.83
C VAL A 86 43.54 -19.21 1.11
N THR A 87 42.28 -19.26 1.56
CA THR A 87 41.74 -18.60 2.80
C THR A 87 40.22 -18.85 2.95
N HIS A 88 39.67 -18.63 4.15
CA HIS A 88 38.27 -18.97 4.49
C HIS A 88 37.20 -18.29 3.58
N PRO A 89 36.36 -19.06 2.86
CA PRO A 89 35.29 -18.50 2.04
C PRO A 89 34.03 -18.18 2.86
N ARG A 90 33.48 -16.96 2.69
CA ARG A 90 32.15 -16.57 3.20
C ARG A 90 31.05 -17.06 2.24
N PRO A 91 29.83 -17.38 2.72
CA PRO A 91 28.82 -18.07 1.90
C PRO A 91 28.13 -17.14 0.89
N ALA A 92 28.25 -17.48 -0.40
CA ALA A 92 27.62 -16.73 -1.51
C ALA A 92 26.57 -17.53 -2.32
N SER A 93 26.56 -18.86 -2.23
CA SER A 93 25.83 -19.75 -3.18
C SER A 93 24.44 -20.22 -2.73
N SER A 94 24.00 -19.93 -1.50
CA SER A 94 22.77 -20.51 -0.94
C SER A 94 21.46 -19.89 -1.47
N ARG A 95 21.54 -18.83 -2.29
CA ARG A 95 20.34 -18.05 -2.67
C ARG A 95 19.65 -18.52 -3.95
N ASP A 96 20.38 -19.08 -4.91
CA ASP A 96 19.82 -19.45 -6.22
C ASP A 96 19.00 -20.76 -6.17
N ALA A 97 19.21 -21.58 -5.14
CA ALA A 97 18.45 -22.82 -4.92
C ALA A 97 17.01 -22.61 -4.40
N CYS A 98 16.72 -21.49 -3.74
CA CYS A 98 15.37 -21.21 -3.26
C CYS A 98 14.42 -20.89 -4.44
N PRO A 99 14.81 -20.06 -5.43
CA PRO A 99 14.18 -20.00 -6.75
C PRO A 99 14.06 -21.38 -7.43
N LEU A 100 15.12 -22.19 -7.47
CA LEU A 100 15.09 -23.51 -8.13
C LEU A 100 13.97 -24.43 -7.59
N LYS A 101 13.68 -24.39 -6.28
CA LYS A 101 12.59 -25.19 -5.69
C LYS A 101 11.19 -24.67 -6.05
N SER A 102 11.04 -23.37 -6.31
CA SER A 102 9.87 -22.80 -7.01
C SER A 102 9.89 -22.96 -8.54
N SER A 103 11.00 -23.42 -9.10
CA SER A 103 11.21 -23.64 -10.55
C SER A 103 11.09 -25.12 -10.96
N SER A 104 10.54 -25.98 -10.09
CA SER A 104 10.06 -27.30 -10.47
C SER A 104 8.83 -27.19 -11.38
N SER A 105 8.49 -28.23 -12.17
CA SER A 105 7.27 -28.30 -13.02
C SER A 105 6.07 -27.67 -12.33
N SER A 106 5.71 -28.17 -11.14
CA SER A 106 4.56 -27.70 -10.36
C SER A 106 4.61 -26.21 -10.02
N GLY A 107 5.79 -25.65 -9.79
CA GLY A 107 5.99 -24.24 -9.45
C GLY A 107 5.84 -23.30 -10.66
N TRP A 108 6.49 -23.63 -11.78
CA TRP A 108 6.30 -22.92 -13.04
C TRP A 108 4.87 -23.04 -13.56
N ASN A 109 4.27 -24.22 -13.51
CA ASN A 109 2.89 -24.46 -13.92
C ASN A 109 1.90 -23.65 -13.07
N ILE A 110 2.09 -23.55 -11.75
CA ILE A 110 1.28 -22.67 -10.89
C ILE A 110 1.53 -21.18 -11.22
N PHE A 111 2.75 -20.78 -11.57
CA PHE A 111 3.08 -19.40 -11.94
C PHE A 111 2.44 -18.99 -13.28
N TYR A 112 2.65 -19.77 -14.33
CA TYR A 112 2.11 -19.49 -15.67
C TYR A 112 0.59 -19.65 -15.73
N SER A 113 0.01 -20.66 -15.07
CA SER A 113 -1.45 -20.78 -14.96
C SER A 113 -2.07 -19.55 -14.27
N LYS A 114 -1.49 -19.06 -13.17
CA LYS A 114 -1.91 -17.81 -12.51
C LYS A 114 -1.63 -16.55 -13.34
N MET A 115 -0.72 -16.61 -14.31
CA MET A 115 -0.51 -15.51 -15.25
C MET A 115 -1.62 -15.50 -16.30
N MET A 116 -1.94 -16.64 -16.92
CA MET A 116 -3.01 -16.76 -17.92
C MET A 116 -4.39 -16.44 -17.35
N PHE A 117 -4.73 -16.95 -16.15
CA PHE A 117 -5.96 -16.58 -15.43
C PHE A 117 -6.03 -15.09 -15.04
N GLY A 118 -4.91 -14.35 -15.08
CA GLY A 118 -4.88 -12.90 -14.88
C GLY A 118 -4.96 -12.07 -16.17
N VAL A 119 -4.94 -12.71 -17.35
CA VAL A 119 -4.94 -12.06 -18.66
C VAL A 119 -6.24 -12.33 -19.43
N GLU A 120 -6.84 -13.51 -19.29
CA GLU A 120 -8.09 -13.86 -19.98
C GLU A 120 -9.14 -14.50 -19.04
N ASN A 121 -10.30 -13.84 -18.90
CA ASN A 121 -11.52 -14.44 -18.34
C ASN A 121 -12.38 -15.01 -19.47
N GLY A 122 -12.17 -16.27 -19.85
CA GLY A 122 -12.98 -16.90 -20.91
C GLY A 122 -12.65 -18.36 -21.21
N ILE A 123 -13.41 -18.95 -22.14
CA ILE A 123 -13.22 -20.33 -22.60
C ILE A 123 -11.91 -20.46 -23.41
N ALA A 124 -11.50 -19.42 -24.14
CA ALA A 124 -10.23 -19.34 -24.86
C ALA A 124 -9.02 -19.59 -23.93
N ALA A 125 -9.00 -18.95 -22.76
CA ALA A 125 -7.95 -19.07 -21.75
C ALA A 125 -7.63 -20.51 -21.37
N ARG A 126 -8.65 -21.38 -21.27
CA ARG A 126 -8.48 -22.80 -20.94
C ARG A 126 -7.80 -23.59 -22.08
N LYS A 127 -8.08 -23.24 -23.34
CA LYS A 127 -7.47 -23.90 -24.51
C LYS A 127 -6.02 -23.46 -24.70
N ALA A 128 -5.76 -22.15 -24.60
CA ALA A 128 -4.40 -21.59 -24.63
C ALA A 128 -3.54 -22.08 -23.45
N SER A 129 -4.10 -22.11 -22.23
CA SER A 129 -3.40 -22.62 -21.04
C SER A 129 -2.95 -24.07 -21.19
N ARG A 130 -3.71 -24.94 -21.87
CA ARG A 130 -3.29 -26.33 -22.10
C ARG A 130 -2.06 -26.40 -23.00
N GLN A 131 -2.07 -25.71 -24.13
CA GLN A 131 -0.92 -25.70 -25.06
C GLN A 131 0.32 -25.03 -24.45
N TYR A 132 0.14 -24.01 -23.61
CA TYR A 132 1.25 -23.37 -22.91
C TYR A 132 1.83 -24.26 -21.79
N MET A 133 0.98 -24.96 -21.02
CA MET A 133 1.43 -25.96 -20.04
C MET A 133 2.25 -27.07 -20.72
N GLU A 134 1.76 -27.57 -21.85
CA GLU A 134 2.45 -28.57 -22.68
C GLU A 134 3.83 -28.06 -23.17
N MET A 135 3.97 -26.76 -23.48
CA MET A 135 5.27 -26.13 -23.77
C MET A 135 6.16 -25.97 -22.51
N VAL A 136 5.60 -25.70 -21.34
CA VAL A 136 6.35 -25.54 -20.08
C VAL A 136 6.87 -26.89 -19.56
N ASP A 137 6.05 -27.95 -19.60
CA ASP A 137 6.45 -29.29 -19.17
C ASP A 137 7.50 -29.90 -20.10
N ASN A 138 7.45 -29.60 -21.40
CA ASN A 138 8.51 -29.96 -22.36
C ASN A 138 9.76 -29.06 -22.27
N SER A 139 9.73 -27.93 -21.56
CA SER A 139 10.87 -27.00 -21.51
C SER A 139 12.04 -27.56 -20.69
N TYR A 140 13.28 -27.25 -21.10
CA TYR A 140 14.51 -27.79 -20.48
C TYR A 140 14.63 -27.48 -18.97
N LEU A 141 14.05 -26.38 -18.48
CA LEU A 141 14.00 -26.06 -17.04
C LEU A 141 13.12 -27.04 -16.24
N THR A 142 12.20 -27.73 -16.91
CA THR A 142 11.23 -28.64 -16.32
C THR A 142 11.60 -30.11 -16.56
N SER A 143 12.17 -30.42 -17.72
CA SER A 143 12.53 -31.79 -18.15
C SER A 143 13.98 -32.19 -17.86
N SER A 144 14.87 -31.26 -17.45
CA SER A 144 16.28 -31.57 -17.14
C SER A 144 16.48 -32.08 -15.72
N ASP A 145 16.89 -33.36 -15.60
CA ASP A 145 17.30 -33.98 -14.33
C ASP A 145 18.39 -33.20 -13.60
N GLU A 146 19.27 -32.46 -14.29
CA GLU A 146 20.33 -31.67 -13.65
C GLU A 146 19.76 -30.55 -12.77
N VAL A 147 18.62 -29.97 -13.14
CA VAL A 147 17.90 -28.99 -12.31
C VAL A 147 17.40 -29.65 -11.02
N HIS A 148 16.88 -30.88 -11.12
CA HIS A 148 16.41 -31.65 -9.98
C HIS A 148 17.56 -32.10 -9.06
N LYS A 149 18.65 -32.62 -9.63
CA LYS A 149 19.89 -32.99 -8.91
C LYS A 149 20.49 -31.79 -8.18
N LEU A 150 20.57 -30.63 -8.83
CA LEU A 150 21.08 -29.40 -8.22
C LEU A 150 20.21 -28.95 -7.04
N MET A 151 18.88 -28.94 -7.22
CA MET A 151 17.92 -28.62 -6.15
C MET A 151 18.05 -29.57 -4.94
N LEU A 152 18.15 -30.89 -5.17
CA LEU A 152 18.35 -31.88 -4.10
C LEU A 152 19.71 -31.71 -3.41
N ARG A 153 20.76 -31.38 -4.17
CA ARG A 153 22.11 -31.17 -3.63
C ARG A 153 22.13 -29.96 -2.70
N THR A 154 21.61 -28.81 -3.14
CA THR A 154 21.56 -27.62 -2.26
C THR A 154 20.59 -27.78 -1.09
N GLU A 155 19.49 -28.53 -1.23
CA GLU A 155 18.64 -28.90 -0.08
C GLU A 155 19.43 -29.71 0.96
N SER A 156 20.24 -30.67 0.52
CA SER A 156 21.05 -31.50 1.42
C SER A 156 22.16 -30.69 2.11
N THR A 157 22.93 -29.92 1.34
CA THR A 157 23.96 -29.01 1.88
C THR A 157 23.37 -27.96 2.82
N PHE A 158 22.16 -27.45 2.53
CA PHE A 158 21.47 -26.53 3.44
C PHE A 158 21.07 -27.19 4.76
N ILE A 159 20.53 -28.41 4.70
CA ILE A 159 20.09 -29.16 5.89
C ILE A 159 21.28 -29.48 6.81
N GLU A 160 22.39 -29.89 6.22
CA GLU A 160 23.68 -30.15 6.86
C GLU A 160 24.24 -28.89 7.54
N HIS A 161 24.41 -27.79 6.80
CA HIS A 161 25.13 -26.60 7.26
C HIS A 161 24.28 -25.59 8.07
N PHE A 162 22.95 -25.60 7.93
CA PHE A 162 22.06 -24.59 8.54
C PHE A 162 20.93 -25.19 9.39
N SER A 163 20.88 -26.52 9.59
CA SER A 163 19.94 -27.15 10.52
C SER A 163 20.52 -28.34 11.29
N ASN A 164 21.85 -28.42 11.43
CA ASN A 164 22.54 -29.50 12.15
C ASN A 164 22.07 -30.90 11.71
N SER A 165 21.95 -31.10 10.39
CA SER A 165 21.40 -32.31 9.75
C SER A 165 19.93 -32.67 10.09
N ASN A 166 19.19 -31.82 10.81
CA ASN A 166 17.76 -32.00 11.08
C ASN A 166 16.93 -31.79 9.80
N ARG A 167 16.73 -32.88 9.06
CA ARG A 167 16.00 -32.93 7.79
C ARG A 167 14.56 -32.41 7.87
N SER A 168 13.94 -32.37 9.05
CA SER A 168 12.60 -31.79 9.25
C SER A 168 12.66 -30.27 9.37
N GLN A 169 13.58 -29.75 10.18
CA GLN A 169 13.77 -28.31 10.41
C GLN A 169 14.24 -27.60 9.13
N GLY A 170 15.28 -28.10 8.46
CA GLY A 170 15.77 -27.52 7.21
C GLY A 170 14.73 -27.57 6.08
N LYS A 171 13.93 -28.65 5.98
CA LYS A 171 12.78 -28.70 5.05
C LYS A 171 11.71 -27.68 5.38
N ASN A 172 11.41 -27.45 6.66
CA ASN A 172 10.43 -26.45 7.10
C ASN A 172 10.91 -25.00 6.96
N LEU A 173 12.22 -24.77 6.81
CA LEU A 173 12.83 -23.49 6.46
C LEU A 173 12.83 -23.24 4.94
N LEU A 174 13.22 -24.24 4.15
CA LEU A 174 13.25 -24.15 2.68
C LEU A 174 11.84 -24.14 2.04
N ARG A 175 10.84 -24.70 2.73
CA ARG A 175 9.46 -24.73 2.23
C ARG A 175 8.79 -23.38 2.50
N SER A 176 8.54 -22.60 1.45
CA SER A 176 7.70 -21.40 1.51
C SER A 176 6.38 -21.72 2.24
N LYS A 177 6.24 -21.19 3.46
CA LYS A 177 5.02 -21.33 4.26
C LYS A 177 3.95 -20.41 3.69
N ALA A 178 3.29 -20.89 2.63
CA ALA A 178 2.01 -20.35 2.20
C ALA A 178 1.05 -20.44 3.41
N ASN A 179 0.78 -19.30 4.05
CA ASN A 179 -0.09 -19.22 5.22
C ASN A 179 -1.45 -19.84 4.87
N LYS A 180 -1.75 -21.04 5.42
CA LYS A 180 -3.03 -21.71 5.23
C LYS A 180 -4.14 -20.73 5.62
N GLU A 181 -4.93 -20.28 4.64
CA GLU A 181 -5.91 -19.23 4.86
C GLU A 181 -6.96 -19.73 5.86
N ARG A 182 -6.93 -19.19 7.09
CA ARG A 182 -7.76 -19.69 8.19
C ARG A 182 -9.21 -19.28 7.93
N HIS A 183 -10.04 -20.18 7.39
CA HIS A 183 -11.45 -19.94 7.05
C HIS A 183 -12.23 -19.18 8.13
N ARG A 184 -11.96 -19.46 9.42
CA ARG A 184 -12.49 -18.73 10.58
C ARG A 184 -12.37 -17.20 10.46
N ILE A 185 -11.27 -16.68 9.95
CA ILE A 185 -11.04 -15.23 9.80
C ILE A 185 -11.99 -14.64 8.75
N THR A 186 -12.13 -15.29 7.60
CA THR A 186 -13.08 -14.86 6.56
C THR A 186 -14.52 -14.91 7.08
N PHE A 187 -14.90 -15.98 7.78
CA PHE A 187 -16.21 -16.13 8.41
C PHE A 187 -16.46 -15.02 9.46
N SER A 188 -15.56 -14.84 10.44
CA SER A 188 -15.71 -13.79 11.46
C SER A 188 -15.74 -12.38 10.85
N THR A 189 -14.99 -12.13 9.76
CA THR A 189 -15.04 -10.84 9.06
C THR A 189 -16.43 -10.59 8.46
N GLY A 190 -17.01 -11.60 7.81
CA GLY A 190 -18.38 -11.53 7.28
C GLY A 190 -19.45 -11.37 8.37
N PHE A 191 -19.29 -12.09 9.50
CA PHE A 191 -20.17 -11.97 10.66
C PHE A 191 -20.17 -10.55 11.24
N PHE A 192 -19.01 -10.00 11.62
CA PHE A 192 -18.94 -8.64 12.15
C PHE A 192 -19.34 -7.56 11.14
N PHE A 193 -19.13 -7.78 9.84
CA PHE A 193 -19.65 -6.90 8.79
C PHE A 193 -21.18 -6.90 8.75
N GLY A 194 -21.80 -8.09 8.78
CA GLY A 194 -23.26 -8.24 8.86
C GLY A 194 -23.84 -7.60 10.12
N CYS A 195 -23.25 -7.87 11.29
CA CYS A 195 -23.65 -7.23 12.55
C CYS A 195 -23.53 -5.70 12.47
N SER A 196 -22.43 -5.16 11.91
CA SER A 196 -22.25 -3.71 11.75
C SER A 196 -23.36 -3.09 10.88
N ILE A 197 -23.73 -3.74 9.78
CA ILE A 197 -24.85 -3.28 8.92
C ILE A 197 -26.18 -3.33 9.66
N SER A 198 -26.51 -4.45 10.33
CA SER A 198 -27.75 -4.58 11.08
C SER A 198 -27.88 -3.55 12.21
N LEU A 199 -26.78 -3.24 12.91
CA LEU A 199 -26.75 -2.21 13.96
C LEU A 199 -26.88 -0.78 13.37
N ILE A 200 -26.31 -0.51 12.19
CA ILE A 200 -26.54 0.78 11.49
C ILE A 200 -28.00 0.92 11.09
N ILE A 201 -28.63 -0.14 10.55
CA ILE A 201 -30.06 -0.15 10.20
C ILE A 201 -30.92 0.06 11.46
N ALA A 202 -30.63 -0.65 12.56
CA ALA A 202 -31.33 -0.47 13.83
C ALA A 202 -31.20 0.97 14.37
N LEU A 203 -30.02 1.57 14.30
CA LEU A 203 -29.78 2.96 14.71
C LEU A 203 -30.61 3.95 13.88
N VAL A 204 -30.63 3.79 12.55
CA VAL A 204 -31.45 4.62 11.65
C VAL A 204 -32.94 4.45 11.97
N LEU A 205 -33.42 3.22 12.15
CA LEU A 205 -34.82 2.94 12.49
C LEU A 205 -35.21 3.54 13.84
N ILE A 206 -34.36 3.45 14.87
CA ILE A 206 -34.62 4.05 16.19
C ILE A 206 -34.69 5.59 16.11
N ILE A 207 -33.77 6.23 15.39
CA ILE A 207 -33.75 7.69 15.20
C ILE A 207 -35.05 8.18 14.54
N HIS A 208 -35.52 7.48 13.49
CA HIS A 208 -36.77 7.81 12.80
C HIS A 208 -38.01 7.46 13.62
N ALA A 209 -38.16 6.22 14.08
CA ALA A 209 -39.38 5.72 14.72
C ALA A 209 -39.67 6.38 16.09
N ARG A 210 -38.64 6.91 16.76
CA ARG A 210 -38.80 7.66 18.01
C ARG A 210 -38.78 9.19 17.82
N ASN A 211 -38.66 9.68 16.57
CA ASN A 211 -38.50 11.09 16.23
C ASN A 211 -37.51 11.83 17.16
N ILE A 212 -36.32 11.24 17.37
CA ILE A 212 -35.31 11.80 18.29
C ILE A 212 -34.93 13.23 17.88
N MET A 213 -34.98 13.51 16.57
CA MET A 213 -34.77 14.80 15.92
C MET A 213 -35.75 15.92 16.36
N GLY A 214 -36.86 15.59 17.02
CA GLY A 214 -37.88 16.55 17.47
C GLY A 214 -37.96 16.77 18.99
N THR A 215 -37.06 16.19 19.79
CA THR A 215 -37.14 16.24 21.26
C THR A 215 -36.17 17.25 21.89
N PRO A 216 -36.53 17.93 22.99
CA PRO A 216 -35.71 19.01 23.57
C PRO A 216 -34.33 18.58 24.11
N GLY A 217 -34.08 17.28 24.28
CA GLY A 217 -32.76 16.74 24.66
C GLY A 217 -31.79 16.51 23.48
N GLN A 218 -32.27 16.58 22.24
CA GLN A 218 -31.52 16.20 21.04
C GLN A 218 -30.23 17.00 20.86
N ILE A 219 -30.29 18.32 21.01
CA ILE A 219 -29.14 19.22 20.82
C ILE A 219 -28.04 18.85 21.82
N THR A 220 -28.37 18.67 23.09
CA THR A 220 -27.41 18.26 24.13
C THR A 220 -26.74 16.93 23.79
N TYR A 221 -27.50 15.92 23.35
CA TYR A 221 -26.94 14.62 22.97
C TYR A 221 -26.03 14.70 21.73
N MET A 222 -26.41 15.50 20.73
CA MET A 222 -25.60 15.76 19.53
C MET A 222 -24.32 16.57 19.83
N GLU A 223 -24.29 17.33 20.93
CA GLU A 223 -23.13 18.12 21.32
C GLU A 223 -22.22 17.46 22.37
N THR A 224 -22.69 16.42 23.09
CA THR A 224 -21.87 15.66 24.06
C THR A 224 -21.58 14.22 23.65
N MET A 225 -22.60 13.39 23.38
CA MET A 225 -22.40 11.95 23.12
C MET A 225 -21.95 11.67 21.68
N PHE A 226 -22.55 12.33 20.68
CA PHE A 226 -22.18 12.12 19.28
C PHE A 226 -20.70 12.41 18.95
N PRO A 227 -20.05 13.47 19.50
CA PRO A 227 -18.61 13.68 19.36
C PRO A 227 -17.73 12.54 19.89
N LEU A 228 -18.18 11.80 20.90
CA LEU A 228 -17.47 10.65 21.45
C LEU A 228 -17.60 9.44 20.52
N TYR A 229 -18.82 9.07 20.12
CA TYR A 229 -19.03 7.90 19.27
C TYR A 229 -18.49 8.07 17.83
N ARG A 230 -18.53 9.29 17.26
CA ARG A 230 -17.98 9.53 15.91
C ARG A 230 -16.47 9.30 15.81
N PHE A 231 -15.72 9.40 16.92
CA PHE A 231 -14.29 9.07 16.95
C PHE A 231 -14.04 7.64 16.49
N PHE A 232 -14.78 6.66 17.02
CA PHE A 232 -14.68 5.27 16.58
C PHE A 232 -15.08 5.12 15.11
N GLY A 233 -16.10 5.86 14.65
CA GLY A 233 -16.48 5.91 13.24
C GLY A 233 -15.33 6.35 12.31
N PHE A 234 -14.59 7.40 12.68
CA PHE A 234 -13.42 7.87 11.92
C PHE A 234 -12.27 6.85 11.92
N VAL A 235 -12.01 6.20 13.06
CA VAL A 235 -10.98 5.14 13.17
C VAL A 235 -11.37 3.93 12.32
N VAL A 236 -12.60 3.44 12.44
CA VAL A 236 -13.12 2.29 11.68
C VAL A 236 -13.08 2.59 10.18
N LEU A 237 -13.62 3.72 9.72
CA LEU A 237 -13.58 4.10 8.30
C LEU A 237 -12.15 4.17 7.75
N HIS A 238 -11.21 4.76 8.49
CA HIS A 238 -9.83 4.86 8.04
C HIS A 238 -9.13 3.49 7.97
N VAL A 239 -9.42 2.59 8.91
CA VAL A 239 -8.90 1.21 8.89
C VAL A 239 -9.54 0.38 7.76
N ILE A 240 -10.82 0.60 7.42
CA ILE A 240 -11.45 0.03 6.21
C ILE A 240 -10.74 0.53 4.95
N MET A 241 -10.50 1.84 4.82
CA MET A 241 -9.78 2.41 3.67
C MET A 241 -8.34 1.86 3.57
N TYR A 242 -7.65 1.65 4.69
CA TYR A 242 -6.32 1.01 4.70
C TYR A 242 -6.39 -0.48 4.30
N ALA A 243 -7.41 -1.22 4.72
CA ALA A 243 -7.61 -2.60 4.28
C ALA A 243 -7.92 -2.71 2.77
N ALA A 244 -8.73 -1.79 2.24
CA ALA A 244 -9.02 -1.70 0.80
C ALA A 244 -7.74 -1.39 0.00
N ASN A 245 -6.87 -0.51 0.52
CA ASN A 245 -5.55 -0.25 -0.05
C ASN A 245 -4.71 -1.54 -0.14
N ILE A 246 -4.58 -2.30 0.96
CA ILE A 246 -3.83 -3.58 0.97
C ILE A 246 -4.42 -4.59 -0.03
N TYR A 247 -5.75 -4.64 -0.15
CA TYR A 247 -6.44 -5.49 -1.12
C TYR A 247 -6.08 -5.13 -2.57
N PHE A 248 -6.19 -3.85 -2.95
CA PHE A 248 -5.84 -3.41 -4.30
C PHE A 248 -4.33 -3.49 -4.58
N TRP A 249 -3.47 -3.14 -3.62
CA TRP A 249 -2.01 -3.34 -3.75
C TRP A 249 -1.66 -4.81 -4.01
N LYS A 250 -2.34 -5.77 -3.35
CA LYS A 250 -2.15 -7.20 -3.60
C LYS A 250 -2.63 -7.64 -4.99
N ILE A 251 -3.73 -7.08 -5.50
CA ILE A 251 -4.23 -7.36 -6.86
C ILE A 251 -3.25 -6.82 -7.92
N TYR A 252 -2.91 -5.55 -7.84
CA TYR A 252 -2.02 -4.87 -8.80
C TYR A 252 -0.52 -5.15 -8.55
N ARG A 253 -0.20 -6.13 -7.68
CA ARG A 253 1.16 -6.62 -7.36
C ARG A 253 2.13 -5.54 -6.84
N VAL A 254 1.61 -4.45 -6.26
CA VAL A 254 2.40 -3.42 -5.56
C VAL A 254 3.05 -4.06 -4.33
N ASN A 255 4.39 -4.07 -4.28
CA ASN A 255 5.14 -4.64 -3.15
C ASN A 255 5.18 -3.70 -1.94
N TYR A 256 4.01 -3.50 -1.31
CA TYR A 256 3.85 -2.63 -0.14
C TYR A 256 4.69 -3.10 1.05
N SER A 257 4.92 -4.41 1.22
CA SER A 257 5.75 -4.95 2.30
C SER A 257 7.22 -4.50 2.20
N PHE A 258 7.78 -4.47 0.99
CA PHE A 258 9.11 -3.89 0.76
C PHE A 258 9.12 -2.37 0.99
N ILE A 259 8.11 -1.66 0.49
CA ILE A 259 8.02 -0.18 0.60
C ILE A 259 7.93 0.28 2.06
N PHE A 260 7.17 -0.40 2.91
CA PHE A 260 7.08 -0.10 4.35
C PHE A 260 8.18 -0.76 5.20
N GLY A 261 9.03 -1.63 4.62
CA GLY A 261 10.09 -2.33 5.33
C GLY A 261 9.59 -3.40 6.32
N PHE A 262 8.45 -4.03 6.06
CA PHE A 262 7.95 -5.14 6.88
C PHE A 262 8.88 -6.35 6.78
N LYS A 263 9.11 -7.06 7.91
CA LYS A 263 9.77 -8.37 7.88
C LYS A 263 8.85 -9.37 7.16
N GLN A 264 9.43 -10.23 6.32
CA GLN A 264 8.67 -11.19 5.53
C GLN A 264 7.87 -12.14 6.43
N GLY A 265 6.54 -12.19 6.25
CA GLY A 265 5.63 -12.98 7.06
C GLY A 265 5.09 -12.26 8.31
N THR A 266 5.48 -11.00 8.55
CA THR A 266 4.85 -10.16 9.61
C THR A 266 3.77 -9.21 9.07
N GLU A 267 3.59 -9.14 7.75
CA GLU A 267 2.61 -8.25 7.12
C GLU A 267 1.15 -8.66 7.42
N LEU A 268 0.35 -7.71 7.91
CA LEU A 268 -1.04 -7.95 8.26
C LEU A 268 -1.93 -7.90 7.00
N GLY A 269 -2.37 -9.07 6.52
CA GLY A 269 -3.19 -9.16 5.31
C GLY A 269 -4.59 -8.54 5.46
N TYR A 270 -5.13 -7.93 4.40
CA TYR A 270 -6.36 -7.12 4.41
C TYR A 270 -7.55 -7.71 5.19
N ARG A 271 -7.82 -9.03 5.10
CA ARG A 271 -8.91 -9.69 5.85
C ARG A 271 -8.76 -9.55 7.37
N HIS A 272 -7.53 -9.53 7.89
CA HIS A 272 -7.26 -9.36 9.31
C HIS A 272 -7.48 -7.91 9.75
N VAL A 273 -7.15 -6.95 8.88
CA VAL A 273 -7.40 -5.51 9.08
C VAL A 273 -8.92 -5.24 9.08
N LEU A 274 -9.67 -5.83 8.13
CA LEU A 274 -11.13 -5.77 8.11
C LEU A 274 -11.76 -6.41 9.37
N LEU A 275 -11.26 -7.56 9.83
CA LEU A 275 -11.76 -8.20 11.05
C LEU A 275 -11.63 -7.31 12.29
N LEU A 276 -10.47 -6.66 12.48
CA LEU A 276 -10.27 -5.69 13.56
C LEU A 276 -11.23 -4.50 13.42
N SER A 277 -11.40 -4.00 12.19
CA SER A 277 -12.21 -2.82 11.91
C SER A 277 -13.71 -3.05 12.11
N PHE A 278 -14.28 -4.11 11.55
CA PHE A 278 -15.69 -4.45 11.75
C PHE A 278 -15.97 -4.96 13.16
N GLY A 279 -14.99 -5.56 13.84
CA GLY A 279 -15.08 -5.85 15.27
C GLY A 279 -15.26 -4.57 16.09
N LEU A 280 -14.36 -3.60 15.94
CA LEU A 280 -14.46 -2.29 16.61
C LEU A 280 -15.74 -1.53 16.20
N GLY A 281 -16.14 -1.61 14.93
CA GLY A 281 -17.41 -1.06 14.43
C GLY A 281 -18.61 -1.67 15.14
N THR A 282 -18.69 -3.00 15.21
CA THR A 282 -19.77 -3.71 15.91
C THR A 282 -19.84 -3.34 17.39
N PHE A 283 -18.69 -3.31 18.09
CA PHE A 283 -18.67 -2.93 19.52
C PHE A 283 -19.03 -1.46 19.74
N SER A 284 -18.56 -0.53 18.92
CA SER A 284 -18.90 0.90 19.04
C SER A 284 -20.34 1.22 18.68
N LEU A 285 -20.92 0.54 17.66
CA LEU A 285 -22.34 0.67 17.30
C LEU A 285 -23.25 0.07 18.38
N CYS A 286 -22.92 -1.11 18.90
CA CYS A 286 -23.64 -1.73 20.01
C CYS A 286 -23.59 -0.84 21.27
N ALA A 287 -22.41 -0.31 21.60
CA ALA A 287 -22.21 0.64 22.68
C ALA A 287 -22.99 1.96 22.51
N ALA A 288 -23.19 2.43 21.28
CA ALA A 288 -24.01 3.61 20.98
C ALA A 288 -25.51 3.32 21.13
N LEU A 289 -25.97 2.17 20.64
CA LEU A 289 -27.36 1.73 20.76
C LEU A 289 -27.77 1.50 22.22
N LEU A 290 -26.94 0.82 23.01
CA LEU A 290 -27.18 0.61 24.45
C LEU A 290 -27.22 1.94 25.22
N ASN A 291 -26.37 2.90 24.86
CA ASN A 291 -26.40 4.25 25.46
C ASN A 291 -27.67 5.02 25.09
N LEU A 292 -28.15 4.93 23.85
CA LEU A 292 -29.43 5.53 23.43
C LEU A 292 -30.63 4.89 24.14
N ASP A 293 -30.65 3.56 24.25
CA ASP A 293 -31.76 2.81 24.85
C ASP A 293 -31.90 3.12 26.36
N MET A 294 -30.80 3.01 27.11
CA MET A 294 -30.77 3.35 28.55
C MET A 294 -30.99 4.84 28.85
N GLU A 295 -30.70 5.73 27.90
CA GLU A 295 -30.96 7.16 28.03
C GLU A 295 -32.46 7.49 27.93
N MET A 296 -33.19 6.67 27.15
CA MET A 296 -34.59 6.87 26.79
C MET A 296 -35.59 6.10 27.67
N ASP A 297 -35.22 4.95 28.23
CA ASP A 297 -36.08 4.27 29.20
C ASP A 297 -36.28 5.10 30.49
N SER A 298 -37.45 4.92 31.08
CA SER A 298 -37.92 5.58 32.28
C SER A 298 -37.34 5.02 33.57
N GLN A 299 -37.00 3.73 33.63
CA GLN A 299 -36.51 3.03 34.82
C GLN A 299 -34.98 3.08 34.93
N THR A 300 -34.25 3.05 33.81
CA THR A 300 -32.77 3.12 33.80
C THR A 300 -32.18 4.51 34.07
N LYS A 301 -32.99 5.53 34.38
CA LYS A 301 -32.54 6.92 34.59
C LYS A 301 -31.48 7.08 35.66
N ASP A 302 -31.49 6.25 36.70
CA ASP A 302 -30.51 6.30 37.80
C ASP A 302 -29.12 5.77 37.37
N TYR A 303 -29.06 4.98 36.30
CA TYR A 303 -27.80 4.46 35.73
C TYR A 303 -27.14 5.40 34.70
N LYS A 304 -27.66 6.62 34.49
CA LYS A 304 -27.15 7.57 33.47
C LYS A 304 -25.63 7.79 33.55
N THR A 305 -25.07 7.97 34.74
CA THR A 305 -23.61 8.14 34.94
C THR A 305 -22.80 6.94 34.43
N PHE A 306 -23.32 5.72 34.54
CA PHE A 306 -22.68 4.52 33.99
C PHE A 306 -22.82 4.47 32.45
N SER A 307 -24.01 4.80 31.92
CA SER A 307 -24.25 4.84 30.47
C SER A 307 -23.31 5.82 29.74
N GLU A 308 -22.93 6.93 30.38
CA GLU A 308 -22.00 7.92 29.83
C GLU A 308 -20.52 7.53 29.95
N LEU A 309 -20.18 6.51 30.74
CA LEU A 309 -18.80 6.00 30.83
C LEU A 309 -18.49 4.95 29.76
N ILE A 310 -19.50 4.43 29.04
CA ILE A 310 -19.33 3.43 27.97
C ILE A 310 -18.37 3.89 26.86
N PRO A 311 -18.45 5.13 26.31
CA PRO A 311 -17.48 5.60 25.31
C PRO A 311 -16.05 5.67 25.85
N LEU A 312 -15.87 5.97 27.14
CA LEU A 312 -14.55 6.03 27.80
C LEU A 312 -13.99 4.63 28.03
N PHE A 313 -14.80 3.68 28.48
CA PHE A 313 -14.38 2.28 28.64
C PHE A 313 -13.91 1.68 27.31
N LEU A 314 -14.65 1.90 26.22
CA LEU A 314 -14.26 1.42 24.89
C LEU A 314 -12.95 2.09 24.40
N LEU A 315 -12.76 3.39 24.65
CA LEU A 315 -11.52 4.09 24.32
C LEU A 315 -10.34 3.54 25.13
N ALA A 316 -10.50 3.38 26.44
CA ALA A 316 -9.48 2.81 27.33
C ALA A 316 -9.10 1.38 26.93
N LEU A 317 -10.07 0.54 26.57
CA LEU A 317 -9.84 -0.81 26.06
C LEU A 317 -9.03 -0.80 24.75
N VAL A 318 -9.34 0.09 23.80
CA VAL A 318 -8.59 0.24 22.55
C VAL A 318 -7.16 0.71 22.80
N ILE A 319 -6.95 1.65 23.72
CA ILE A 319 -5.61 2.13 24.12
C ILE A 319 -4.81 1.01 24.80
N ALA A 320 -5.41 0.31 25.77
CA ALA A 320 -4.78 -0.80 26.47
C ALA A 320 -4.38 -1.94 25.52
N ILE A 321 -5.27 -2.34 24.59
CA ILE A 321 -4.95 -3.33 23.55
C ILE A 321 -3.82 -2.84 22.64
N THR A 322 -3.84 -1.56 22.25
CA THR A 322 -2.80 -0.97 21.40
C THR A 322 -1.42 -1.04 22.08
N LEU A 323 -1.33 -0.61 23.33
CA LEU A 323 -0.08 -0.53 24.12
C LEU A 323 0.37 -1.88 24.71
N CYS A 324 -0.49 -2.90 24.76
CA CYS A 324 -0.24 -4.18 25.43
C CYS A 324 1.08 -4.86 25.00
N PRO A 325 2.04 -5.12 25.91
CA PRO A 325 3.32 -5.73 25.55
C PRO A 325 3.21 -7.21 25.17
N PHE A 326 2.18 -7.91 25.67
CA PHE A 326 1.95 -9.33 25.45
C PHE A 326 1.56 -9.66 24.00
N ASN A 327 1.62 -10.94 23.63
CA ASN A 327 1.38 -11.39 22.25
C ASN A 327 -0.11 -11.44 21.84
N ILE A 328 -0.91 -10.54 22.40
CA ILE A 328 -2.34 -10.36 22.12
C ILE A 328 -2.50 -9.51 20.86
N LEU A 329 -3.46 -9.87 19.98
CA LEU A 329 -3.89 -9.11 18.80
C LEU A 329 -2.74 -8.47 18.00
N TYR A 330 -1.99 -9.29 17.24
CA TYR A 330 -1.01 -8.85 16.24
C TYR A 330 0.09 -7.91 16.78
N ARG A 331 0.73 -8.31 17.89
CA ARG A 331 1.82 -7.58 18.58
C ARG A 331 2.80 -6.88 17.63
N SER A 332 3.36 -7.60 16.64
CA SER A 332 4.33 -7.02 15.69
C SER A 332 3.79 -5.80 14.92
N SER A 333 2.52 -5.83 14.50
CA SER A 333 1.88 -4.71 13.79
C SER A 333 1.56 -3.54 14.73
N ARG A 334 1.17 -3.82 15.98
CA ARG A 334 0.93 -2.79 17.02
C ARG A 334 2.23 -2.07 17.38
N PHE A 335 3.31 -2.81 17.63
CA PHE A 335 4.62 -2.22 17.90
C PHE A 335 5.17 -1.43 16.71
N PHE A 336 5.01 -1.91 15.46
CA PHE A 336 5.37 -1.13 14.27
C PHE A 336 4.63 0.21 14.21
N PHE A 337 3.32 0.21 14.44
CA PHE A 337 2.52 1.44 14.47
C PHE A 337 2.96 2.39 15.59
N LEU A 338 3.20 1.88 16.80
CA LEU A 338 3.67 2.69 17.93
C LEU A 338 5.07 3.28 17.69
N THR A 339 6.01 2.51 17.14
CA THR A 339 7.35 3.03 16.78
C THR A 339 7.27 4.09 15.70
N ALA A 340 6.45 3.90 14.66
CA ALA A 340 6.24 4.91 13.62
C ALA A 340 5.58 6.18 14.18
N LEU A 341 4.58 6.03 15.06
CA LEU A 341 3.91 7.15 15.73
C LEU A 341 4.86 7.92 16.65
N PHE A 342 5.69 7.22 17.42
CA PHE A 342 6.69 7.82 18.28
C PHE A 342 7.73 8.62 17.48
N ARG A 343 8.29 8.05 16.40
CA ARG A 343 9.20 8.78 15.49
C ARG A 343 8.51 9.94 14.75
N CYS A 344 7.20 9.83 14.49
CA CYS A 344 6.37 10.89 13.93
C CYS A 344 6.13 12.06 14.92
N ILE A 345 6.28 11.84 16.23
CA ILE A 345 6.18 12.90 17.25
C ILE A 345 7.58 13.45 17.58
N ALA A 346 8.56 12.58 17.82
CA ALA A 346 9.94 12.92 18.18
C ALA A 346 10.84 13.28 16.97
N VAL A 347 10.25 13.86 15.92
CA VAL A 347 10.88 14.12 14.61
C VAL A 347 12.24 14.84 14.62
N PRO A 348 12.51 15.83 15.52
CA PRO A 348 13.83 16.46 15.58
C PRO A 348 14.98 15.49 15.85
N PHE A 349 14.68 14.36 16.52
CA PHE A 349 15.66 13.43 17.10
C PHE A 349 15.86 12.13 16.29
N TYR A 350 15.03 11.87 15.27
CA TYR A 350 15.06 10.61 14.51
C TYR A 350 15.09 10.83 12.98
N THR A 351 15.72 9.90 12.27
CA THR A 351 15.71 9.85 10.81
C THR A 351 14.30 9.54 10.29
N VAL A 352 13.84 10.28 9.29
CA VAL A 352 12.44 10.20 8.81
C VAL A 352 12.32 9.19 7.67
N ASN A 353 11.80 7.99 7.96
CA ASN A 353 11.62 6.93 6.97
C ASN A 353 10.25 7.06 6.27
N LEU A 354 10.04 6.27 5.21
CA LEU A 354 8.77 6.26 4.48
C LEU A 354 7.55 5.95 5.35
N PRO A 355 7.55 4.93 6.25
CA PRO A 355 6.45 4.73 7.17
C PRO A 355 6.14 5.95 8.05
N ASP A 356 7.17 6.71 8.46
CA ASP A 356 7.03 7.81 9.42
C ASP A 356 6.35 9.02 8.79
N PHE A 357 6.73 9.38 7.55
CA PHE A 357 6.05 10.47 6.83
C PHE A 357 4.71 10.03 6.24
N PHE A 358 4.56 8.76 5.84
CA PHE A 358 3.28 8.24 5.35
C PHE A 358 2.22 8.17 6.45
N LEU A 359 2.60 7.76 7.67
CA LEU A 359 1.72 7.82 8.85
C LEU A 359 1.35 9.27 9.19
N ALA A 360 2.33 10.18 9.19
CA ALA A 360 2.08 11.60 9.43
C ALA A 360 1.09 12.20 8.41
N ASP A 361 1.16 11.79 7.13
CA ASP A 361 0.18 12.19 6.12
C ASP A 361 -1.24 11.67 6.45
N GLN A 362 -1.39 10.50 7.07
CA GLN A 362 -2.69 10.06 7.60
C GLN A 362 -3.19 10.97 8.73
N LEU A 363 -2.30 11.41 9.63
CA LEU A 363 -2.66 12.29 10.75
C LEU A 363 -3.22 13.65 10.27
N THR A 364 -2.72 14.19 9.15
CA THR A 364 -3.29 15.43 8.56
C THR A 364 -4.76 15.29 8.17
N SER A 365 -5.20 14.07 7.83
CA SER A 365 -6.58 13.74 7.48
C SER A 365 -7.41 13.28 8.70
N GLN A 366 -6.83 13.30 9.91
CA GLN A 366 -7.47 12.86 11.17
C GLN A 366 -7.66 13.99 12.19
N VAL A 367 -7.53 15.26 11.79
CA VAL A 367 -7.74 16.45 12.66
C VAL A 367 -9.05 16.40 13.47
N GLN A 368 -10.15 15.93 12.86
CA GLN A 368 -11.45 15.86 13.56
C GLN A 368 -11.54 14.68 14.54
N ALA A 369 -10.74 13.62 14.37
CA ALA A 369 -10.58 12.57 15.37
C ALA A 369 -9.72 13.04 16.55
N LEU A 370 -8.65 13.80 16.29
CA LEU A 370 -7.82 14.41 17.34
C LEU A 370 -8.63 15.40 18.19
N ARG A 371 -9.46 16.24 17.57
CA ARG A 371 -10.42 17.11 18.27
C ARG A 371 -11.51 16.36 19.03
N SER A 372 -11.84 15.14 18.61
CA SER A 372 -12.76 14.29 19.36
C SER A 372 -12.06 13.68 20.59
N LEU A 373 -10.77 13.32 20.49
CA LEU A 373 -9.94 12.94 21.65
C LEU A 373 -9.72 14.09 22.64
N GLU A 374 -9.54 15.32 22.16
CA GLU A 374 -9.52 16.52 22.97
C GLU A 374 -10.84 16.71 23.73
N PHE A 375 -11.98 16.49 23.06
CA PHE A 375 -13.30 16.53 23.71
C PHE A 375 -13.46 15.40 24.75
N TYR A 376 -12.94 14.19 24.50
CA TYR A 376 -12.84 13.13 25.51
C TYR A 376 -12.07 13.59 26.76
N ILE A 377 -10.89 14.21 26.59
CA ILE A 377 -10.07 14.73 27.69
C ILE A 377 -10.86 15.77 28.49
N CYS A 378 -11.57 16.68 27.83
CA CYS A 378 -12.39 17.66 28.53
C CYS A 378 -13.59 17.03 29.27
N TYR A 379 -14.45 16.29 28.55
CA TYR A 379 -15.75 15.83 29.06
C TYR A 379 -15.61 14.93 30.29
N TYR A 380 -14.59 14.05 30.28
CA TYR A 380 -14.31 13.15 31.39
C TYR A 380 -13.32 13.74 32.41
N GLY A 381 -12.37 14.59 31.98
CA GLY A 381 -11.35 15.18 32.86
C GLY A 381 -11.87 16.29 33.77
N PHE A 382 -12.72 17.19 33.27
CA PHE A 382 -13.35 18.25 34.08
C PHE A 382 -14.65 17.80 34.75
N GLY A 383 -15.14 16.59 34.43
CA GLY A 383 -16.31 16.01 35.10
C GLY A 383 -17.66 16.49 34.59
N ASP A 384 -17.76 17.04 33.37
CA ASP A 384 -19.03 17.43 32.72
C ASP A 384 -20.05 16.26 32.72
N PHE A 385 -19.56 15.02 32.58
CA PHE A 385 -20.37 13.77 32.68
C PHE A 385 -21.07 13.58 34.04
N ARG A 386 -20.59 14.21 35.12
CA ARG A 386 -21.24 14.19 36.45
C ARG A 386 -22.25 15.33 36.62
N GLN A 387 -22.15 16.39 35.80
CA GLN A 387 -22.91 17.64 35.97
C GLN A 387 -24.03 17.79 34.93
N ARG A 388 -24.80 16.73 34.71
CA ARG A 388 -26.01 16.71 33.84
C ARG A 388 -25.77 17.24 32.42
N ARG A 389 -24.67 16.82 31.76
CA ARG A 389 -24.31 17.21 30.38
C ARG A 389 -24.14 18.71 30.14
N ARG A 390 -23.78 19.50 31.15
CA ARG A 390 -23.37 20.89 30.94
C ARG A 390 -22.08 20.89 30.10
N ASN A 391 -22.15 21.31 28.83
CA ASN A 391 -21.04 21.27 27.89
C ASN A 391 -20.05 22.43 28.15
N THR A 392 -19.36 22.40 29.30
CA THR A 392 -18.49 23.50 29.74
C THR A 392 -17.25 23.62 28.84
N CYS A 393 -16.86 22.51 28.21
CA CYS A 393 -15.83 22.41 27.18
C CYS A 393 -15.90 23.53 26.12
N ARG A 394 -17.11 23.91 25.67
CA ARG A 394 -17.30 24.95 24.64
C ARG A 394 -17.34 26.39 25.18
N SER A 395 -17.56 26.56 26.49
CA SER A 395 -17.50 27.86 27.16
C SER A 395 -16.11 28.21 27.69
N ASN A 396 -15.22 27.22 27.84
CA ASN A 396 -13.87 27.43 28.33
C ASN A 396 -12.96 27.98 27.20
N GLY A 397 -12.47 29.21 27.35
CA GLY A 397 -11.55 29.84 26.41
C GLY A 397 -10.22 29.10 26.24
N VAL A 398 -9.75 28.39 27.28
CA VAL A 398 -8.54 27.57 27.22
C VAL A 398 -8.74 26.39 26.27
N LEU A 399 -9.83 25.62 26.44
CA LEU A 399 -10.11 24.51 25.52
C LEU A 399 -10.45 25.00 24.11
N THR A 400 -11.17 26.11 24.00
CA THR A 400 -11.42 26.76 22.69
C THR A 400 -10.12 27.12 21.97
N THR A 401 -9.06 27.47 22.71
CA THR A 401 -7.72 27.69 22.15
C THR A 401 -7.05 26.38 21.74
N PHE A 402 -7.10 25.34 22.57
CA PHE A 402 -6.58 24.00 22.21
C PHE A 402 -7.26 23.43 20.96
N TYR A 403 -8.55 23.67 20.75
CA TYR A 403 -9.31 23.21 19.57
C TYR A 403 -8.78 23.75 18.24
N PHE A 404 -8.09 24.89 18.27
CA PHE A 404 -7.34 25.41 17.12
C PHE A 404 -5.92 24.84 17.05
N ILE A 405 -5.21 24.73 18.18
CA ILE A 405 -3.85 24.16 18.24
C ILE A 405 -3.83 22.70 17.75
N VAL A 406 -4.77 21.86 18.20
CA VAL A 406 -4.90 20.44 17.83
C VAL A 406 -5.08 20.25 16.32
N ALA A 407 -5.68 21.22 15.63
CA ALA A 407 -5.81 21.19 14.17
C ALA A 407 -4.50 21.54 13.42
N VAL A 408 -3.58 22.28 14.05
CA VAL A 408 -2.29 22.67 13.48
C VAL A 408 -1.23 21.57 13.68
N ILE A 409 -1.28 20.84 14.81
CA ILE A 409 -0.27 19.82 15.18
C ILE A 409 0.11 18.86 14.04
N PRO A 410 -0.81 18.19 13.31
CA PRO A 410 -0.42 17.24 12.27
C PRO A 410 0.38 17.88 11.12
N TYR A 411 0.02 19.10 10.72
CA TYR A 411 0.74 19.83 9.68
C TYR A 411 2.10 20.32 10.17
N TRP A 412 2.20 20.70 11.45
CA TRP A 412 3.47 21.07 12.09
C TRP A 412 4.45 19.88 12.14
N LEU A 413 3.98 18.68 12.50
CA LEU A 413 4.79 17.46 12.45
C LEU A 413 5.28 17.16 11.02
N ARG A 414 4.43 17.33 10.00
CA ARG A 414 4.86 17.19 8.58
C ARG A 414 5.90 18.24 8.18
N LEU A 415 5.73 19.49 8.60
CA LEU A 415 6.69 20.57 8.34
C LEU A 415 8.07 20.23 8.93
N LEU A 416 8.12 19.83 10.21
CA LEU A 416 9.36 19.39 10.87
C LEU A 416 10.00 18.18 10.15
N GLN A 417 9.20 17.21 9.70
CA GLN A 417 9.70 16.05 8.95
C GLN A 417 10.35 16.47 7.63
N CYS A 418 9.72 17.39 6.90
CA CYS A 418 10.29 17.92 5.67
C CYS A 418 11.59 18.69 5.94
N ILE A 419 11.64 19.54 6.97
CA ILE A 419 12.87 20.26 7.38
C ILE A 419 13.99 19.28 7.74
N ARG A 420 13.73 18.24 8.55
CA ARG A 420 14.70 17.20 8.90
C ARG A 420 15.29 16.53 7.65
N ARG A 421 14.45 16.20 6.66
CA ARG A 421 14.90 15.58 5.39
C ARG A 421 15.65 16.55 4.47
N ILE A 422 15.42 17.86 4.52
CA ILE A 422 16.29 18.84 3.83
C ILE A 422 17.70 18.81 4.42
N ILE A 423 17.81 18.76 5.76
CA ILE A 423 19.11 18.74 6.45
C ILE A 423 19.87 17.43 6.16
N GLU A 424 19.17 16.28 6.17
CA GLU A 424 19.76 14.96 5.97
C GLU A 424 20.04 14.63 4.48
N GLU A 425 19.05 14.77 3.60
CA GLU A 425 19.14 14.33 2.19
C GLU A 425 19.61 15.45 1.24
N LYS A 426 19.56 16.71 1.66
CA LYS A 426 19.89 17.91 0.86
C LYS A 426 19.10 18.08 -0.45
N ASP A 427 18.01 17.32 -0.62
CA ASP A 427 17.09 17.41 -1.77
C ASP A 427 16.12 18.59 -1.60
N ARG A 428 16.10 19.48 -2.60
CA ARG A 428 15.21 20.65 -2.69
C ARG A 428 13.72 20.26 -2.73
N MET A 429 13.38 19.05 -3.19
CA MET A 429 12.00 18.55 -3.22
C MET A 429 11.38 18.50 -1.81
N HIS A 430 12.17 18.26 -0.77
CA HIS A 430 11.67 18.31 0.62
C HIS A 430 11.35 19.73 1.07
N GLY A 431 12.04 20.75 0.53
CA GLY A 431 11.72 22.16 0.71
C GLY A 431 10.39 22.56 0.09
N TYR A 432 10.12 22.15 -1.15
CA TYR A 432 8.81 22.37 -1.77
C TYR A 432 7.67 21.65 -1.03
N ASN A 433 7.95 20.50 -0.41
CA ASN A 433 6.98 19.81 0.44
C ASN A 433 6.76 20.53 1.79
N ALA A 434 7.82 21.10 2.39
CA ALA A 434 7.72 21.93 3.59
C ALA A 434 6.78 23.14 3.36
N ILE A 435 6.91 23.82 2.21
CA ILE A 435 6.06 24.95 1.82
C ILE A 435 4.57 24.56 1.79
N LYS A 436 4.22 23.35 1.33
CA LYS A 436 2.83 22.83 1.34
C LYS A 436 2.22 22.87 2.74
N TYR A 437 2.95 22.35 3.73
CA TYR A 437 2.47 22.28 5.11
C TYR A 437 2.49 23.66 5.77
N LEU A 438 3.52 24.49 5.51
CA LEU A 438 3.59 25.86 5.99
C LEU A 438 2.40 26.72 5.50
N LEU A 439 2.06 26.68 4.21
CA LEU A 439 0.89 27.37 3.66
C LEU A 439 -0.41 26.90 4.32
N THR A 440 -0.54 25.59 4.58
CA THR A 440 -1.71 25.01 5.26
C THR A 440 -1.82 25.47 6.72
N ILE A 441 -0.70 25.56 7.43
CA ILE A 441 -0.62 26.09 8.80
C ILE A 441 -1.01 27.57 8.83
N VAL A 442 -0.46 28.40 7.94
CA VAL A 442 -0.78 29.83 7.85
C VAL A 442 -2.27 30.04 7.55
N ALA A 443 -2.82 29.30 6.59
CA ALA A 443 -4.25 29.34 6.28
C ALA A 443 -5.14 28.95 7.48
N ALA A 444 -4.75 27.92 8.24
CA ALA A 444 -5.46 27.52 9.46
C ALA A 444 -5.39 28.60 10.56
N CYS A 445 -4.23 29.21 10.78
CA CYS A 445 -4.05 30.29 11.76
C CYS A 445 -4.83 31.56 11.38
N LEU A 446 -4.84 31.95 10.10
CA LEU A 446 -5.62 33.08 9.60
C LEU A 446 -7.13 32.85 9.76
N ARG A 447 -7.61 31.63 9.50
CA ARG A 447 -9.00 31.24 9.78
C ARG A 447 -9.32 31.38 11.28
N THR A 448 -8.43 30.95 12.17
CA THR A 448 -8.60 31.13 13.62
C THR A 448 -8.69 32.61 13.99
N ALA A 449 -7.79 33.45 13.45
CA ALA A 449 -7.80 34.90 13.66
C ALA A 449 -9.13 35.53 13.21
N TYR A 450 -9.65 35.19 12.03
CA TYR A 450 -10.98 35.63 11.57
C TYR A 450 -12.13 35.14 12.47
N THR A 451 -12.02 33.92 13.00
CA THR A 451 -13.04 33.34 13.88
C THR A 451 -13.13 34.08 15.22
N LEU A 452 -11.98 34.50 15.76
CA LEU A 452 -11.87 35.28 17.00
C LEU A 452 -12.16 36.78 16.79
N ASN A 453 -11.74 37.34 15.67
CA ASN A 453 -11.86 38.76 15.34
C ASN A 453 -12.39 38.92 13.90
N ARG A 454 -13.71 39.17 13.78
CA ARG A 454 -14.49 39.14 12.52
C ARG A 454 -14.27 40.36 11.61
N GLY A 455 -13.03 40.83 11.49
CA GLY A 455 -12.66 41.90 10.56
C GLY A 455 -12.63 41.43 9.10
N ALA A 456 -13.03 42.31 8.16
CA ALA A 456 -13.00 42.02 6.73
C ALA A 456 -11.60 41.64 6.22
N THR A 457 -10.55 42.30 6.72
CA THR A 457 -9.14 42.00 6.41
C THR A 457 -8.77 40.55 6.77
N TRP A 458 -9.20 40.06 7.94
CA TRP A 458 -8.94 38.68 8.36
C TRP A 458 -9.69 37.68 7.47
N ASN A 459 -10.94 37.99 7.09
CA ASN A 459 -11.71 37.17 6.15
C ASN A 459 -11.00 37.07 4.79
N ILE A 460 -10.68 38.20 4.15
CA ILE A 460 -10.02 38.24 2.83
C ILE A 460 -8.67 37.51 2.88
N THR A 461 -7.85 37.75 3.91
CA THR A 461 -6.54 37.11 4.05
C THR A 461 -6.67 35.59 4.25
N ALA A 462 -7.63 35.14 5.08
CA ALA A 462 -7.90 33.71 5.25
C ALA A 462 -8.36 33.04 3.93
N TRP A 463 -9.24 33.69 3.15
CA TRP A 463 -9.69 33.16 1.86
C TRP A 463 -8.53 33.01 0.86
N VAL A 464 -7.69 34.04 0.73
CA VAL A 464 -6.52 34.01 -0.19
C VAL A 464 -5.55 32.90 0.20
N PHE A 465 -5.16 32.80 1.47
CA PHE A 465 -4.21 31.77 1.91
C PHE A 465 -4.80 30.35 1.86
N SER A 466 -6.08 30.16 2.20
CA SER A 466 -6.75 28.86 2.02
C SER A 466 -6.87 28.47 0.55
N GLY A 467 -7.12 29.42 -0.36
CA GLY A 467 -7.10 29.19 -1.80
C GLY A 467 -5.72 28.76 -2.31
N VAL A 468 -4.67 29.51 -1.98
CA VAL A 468 -3.28 29.19 -2.35
C VAL A 468 -2.83 27.85 -1.78
N ALA A 469 -3.11 27.56 -0.50
CA ALA A 469 -2.82 26.27 0.12
C ALA A 469 -3.57 25.12 -0.58
N THR A 470 -4.84 25.31 -0.95
CA THR A 470 -5.65 24.33 -1.69
C THR A 470 -5.06 24.04 -3.06
N LEU A 471 -4.70 25.06 -3.83
CA LEU A 471 -4.13 24.91 -5.17
C LEU A 471 -2.76 24.21 -5.11
N TYR A 472 -1.87 24.66 -4.22
CA TYR A 472 -0.53 24.07 -4.06
C TYR A 472 -0.59 22.61 -3.58
N ALA A 473 -1.48 22.30 -2.63
CA ALA A 473 -1.67 20.93 -2.16
C ALA A 473 -2.36 20.04 -3.22
N THR A 474 -3.20 20.59 -4.08
CA THR A 474 -3.85 19.84 -5.18
C THR A 474 -2.86 19.51 -6.29
N TYR A 475 -2.03 20.48 -6.68
CA TYR A 475 -0.87 20.25 -7.54
C TYR A 475 0.06 19.18 -6.97
N TRP A 476 0.39 19.27 -5.67
CA TRP A 476 1.28 18.30 -5.02
C TRP A 476 0.74 16.87 -5.08
N ASP A 477 -0.51 16.64 -4.67
CA ASP A 477 -1.10 15.30 -4.63
C ASP A 477 -1.11 14.65 -6.03
N ILE A 478 -1.46 15.40 -7.08
CA ILE A 478 -1.61 14.88 -8.44
C ILE A 478 -0.26 14.75 -9.17
N VAL A 479 0.57 15.79 -9.13
CA VAL A 479 1.79 15.87 -9.95
C VAL A 479 2.99 15.24 -9.25
N VAL A 480 3.18 15.48 -7.95
CA VAL A 480 4.37 15.02 -7.22
C VAL A 480 4.14 13.66 -6.57
N ASP A 481 3.06 13.52 -5.80
CA ASP A 481 2.78 12.29 -5.06
C ASP A 481 2.30 11.15 -5.97
N TRP A 482 1.42 11.42 -6.94
CA TRP A 482 0.96 10.42 -7.91
C TRP A 482 1.77 10.38 -9.21
N GLY A 483 2.53 11.42 -9.53
CA GLY A 483 3.37 11.46 -10.74
C GLY A 483 2.60 11.68 -12.04
N LEU A 484 1.39 12.24 -12.00
CA LEU A 484 0.52 12.44 -13.16
C LEU A 484 0.67 13.86 -13.76
N LEU A 485 -0.13 14.17 -14.78
CA LEU A 485 -0.05 15.40 -15.61
C LEU A 485 1.29 15.59 -16.33
N GLN A 486 1.97 14.48 -16.64
CA GLN A 486 3.21 14.50 -17.43
C GLN A 486 2.91 14.86 -18.89
N ILE A 487 3.56 15.92 -19.37
CA ILE A 487 3.47 16.39 -20.77
C ILE A 487 4.53 15.64 -21.60
N GLY A 488 4.15 15.17 -22.78
CA GLY A 488 5.05 14.45 -23.70
C GLY A 488 5.08 12.92 -23.54
N CYS A 489 4.44 12.35 -22.51
CA CYS A 489 4.26 10.90 -22.39
C CYS A 489 3.31 10.33 -23.45
N LYS A 490 3.47 9.04 -23.76
CA LYS A 490 2.62 8.31 -24.74
C LYS A 490 1.16 8.18 -24.29
N ASN A 491 0.91 8.35 -22.99
CA ASN A 491 -0.42 8.57 -22.44
C ASN A 491 -0.58 10.06 -22.13
N SER A 492 -1.49 10.75 -22.80
CA SER A 492 -1.74 12.19 -22.56
C SER A 492 -2.04 12.46 -21.07
N PHE A 493 -1.21 13.30 -20.43
CA PHE A 493 -1.29 13.66 -19.00
C PHE A 493 -1.15 12.49 -18.00
N LEU A 494 -0.66 11.32 -18.42
CA LEU A 494 -0.45 10.15 -17.56
C LEU A 494 0.94 9.54 -17.81
N ARG A 495 1.51 8.89 -16.80
CA ARG A 495 2.78 8.15 -16.91
C ARG A 495 2.71 7.07 -18.00
N ASP A 496 3.84 6.75 -18.63
CA ASP A 496 3.93 5.66 -19.62
C ASP A 496 3.72 4.27 -19.01
N LYS A 497 4.05 4.09 -17.72
CA LYS A 497 3.80 2.87 -16.93
C LYS A 497 2.69 3.12 -15.92
N LEU A 498 1.66 2.28 -15.96
CA LEU A 498 0.46 2.30 -15.12
C LEU A 498 0.19 0.87 -14.65
N LEU A 499 -0.17 0.65 -13.38
CA LEU A 499 -0.49 -0.69 -12.87
C LEU A 499 -1.98 -1.03 -13.00
N VAL A 500 -2.86 -0.02 -13.06
CA VAL A 500 -4.29 -0.19 -13.32
C VAL A 500 -4.53 -0.14 -14.85
N PRO A 501 -5.12 -1.16 -15.48
CA PRO A 501 -5.30 -1.17 -16.95
C PRO A 501 -6.19 -0.04 -17.49
N HIS A 502 -7.18 0.39 -16.71
CA HIS A 502 -8.18 1.37 -17.15
C HIS A 502 -7.73 2.81 -16.85
N LYS A 503 -7.30 3.53 -17.91
CA LYS A 503 -6.88 4.95 -17.83
C LYS A 503 -7.93 5.87 -17.19
N THR A 504 -9.21 5.58 -17.39
CA THR A 504 -10.36 6.30 -16.80
C THR A 504 -10.29 6.39 -15.28
N VAL A 505 -9.75 5.39 -14.60
CA VAL A 505 -9.60 5.37 -13.13
C VAL A 505 -8.66 6.48 -12.64
N TYR A 506 -7.59 6.78 -13.38
CA TYR A 506 -6.67 7.88 -13.04
C TYR A 506 -7.32 9.26 -13.25
N TYR A 507 -8.02 9.48 -14.36
CA TYR A 507 -8.73 10.74 -14.60
C TYR A 507 -9.86 10.96 -13.58
N ALA A 508 -10.65 9.93 -13.28
CA ALA A 508 -11.68 9.99 -12.24
C ALA A 508 -11.08 10.28 -10.86
N ALA A 509 -9.95 9.65 -10.50
CA ALA A 509 -9.26 9.93 -9.25
C ALA A 509 -8.71 11.36 -9.16
N MET A 510 -8.19 11.92 -10.26
CA MET A 510 -7.73 13.32 -10.31
C MET A 510 -8.89 14.29 -10.07
N VAL A 511 -10.00 14.15 -10.80
CA VAL A 511 -11.20 14.98 -10.62
C VAL A 511 -11.76 14.83 -9.20
N LEU A 512 -11.89 13.61 -8.71
CA LEU A 512 -12.41 13.33 -7.37
C LEU A 512 -11.50 13.90 -6.26
N ASN A 513 -10.18 13.90 -6.44
CA ASN A 513 -9.26 14.52 -5.47
C ASN A 513 -9.39 16.06 -5.45
N VAL A 514 -9.60 16.71 -6.60
CA VAL A 514 -9.90 18.16 -6.66
C VAL A 514 -11.20 18.44 -5.91
N LEU A 515 -12.30 17.75 -6.25
CA LEU A 515 -13.60 17.94 -5.63
C LEU A 515 -13.55 17.72 -4.11
N LEU A 516 -12.96 16.61 -3.65
CA LEU A 516 -12.82 16.31 -2.23
C LEU A 516 -11.83 17.23 -1.50
N ARG A 517 -10.90 17.90 -2.20
CA ARG A 517 -10.08 18.96 -1.59
C ARG A 517 -10.91 20.22 -1.35
N LEU A 518 -11.80 20.60 -2.26
CA LEU A 518 -12.70 21.75 -2.06
C LEU A 518 -13.64 21.56 -0.87
N VAL A 519 -13.95 20.32 -0.49
CA VAL A 519 -14.71 20.00 0.75
C VAL A 519 -13.99 20.48 2.02
N TRP A 520 -12.65 20.58 2.04
CA TRP A 520 -11.93 21.23 3.16
C TRP A 520 -12.26 22.73 3.25
N LEU A 521 -12.38 23.43 2.13
CA LEU A 521 -12.73 24.85 2.09
C LEU A 521 -14.14 25.13 2.61
N GLN A 522 -15.07 24.17 2.55
CA GLN A 522 -16.37 24.30 3.23
C GLN A 522 -16.20 24.55 4.75
N THR A 523 -15.17 23.95 5.38
CA THR A 523 -14.86 24.26 6.78
C THR A 523 -14.37 25.69 6.96
N VAL A 524 -13.71 26.28 5.94
CA VAL A 524 -13.19 27.65 5.95
C VAL A 524 -14.30 28.68 5.75
N PHE A 525 -15.25 28.39 4.86
CA PHE A 525 -16.29 29.34 4.41
C PHE A 525 -17.50 29.51 5.35
N ASP A 526 -17.58 28.77 6.47
CA ASP A 526 -18.70 28.81 7.44
C ASP A 526 -20.10 28.61 6.79
N LEU A 527 -20.17 27.79 5.73
CA LEU A 527 -21.40 27.55 4.98
C LEU A 527 -22.45 26.83 5.85
N LYS A 528 -23.52 27.56 6.20
CA LYS A 528 -24.62 27.08 7.04
C LYS A 528 -25.64 26.31 6.22
N PHE A 529 -25.60 24.99 6.32
CA PHE A 529 -26.64 24.11 5.75
C PHE A 529 -27.79 23.99 6.75
N SER A 530 -28.92 24.65 6.46
CA SER A 530 -30.08 24.75 7.37
C SER A 530 -30.72 23.42 7.74
N PHE A 531 -30.47 22.35 6.96
CA PHE A 531 -31.06 21.02 7.13
C PHE A 531 -30.17 20.01 7.89
N LEU A 532 -28.95 20.39 8.31
CA LEU A 532 -28.03 19.49 9.04
C LEU A 532 -27.54 20.12 10.34
N HIS A 533 -27.59 19.33 11.42
CA HIS A 533 -26.95 19.71 12.67
C HIS A 533 -25.42 19.79 12.50
N ARG A 534 -24.78 20.77 13.17
CA ARG A 534 -23.38 21.16 12.95
C ARG A 534 -22.40 19.99 13.12
N GLU A 535 -22.57 19.19 14.16
CA GLU A 535 -21.66 18.07 14.42
C GLU A 535 -21.80 16.93 13.41
N THR A 536 -23.01 16.72 12.86
CA THR A 536 -23.26 15.78 11.74
C THR A 536 -22.55 16.24 10.48
N LEU A 537 -22.62 17.54 10.16
CA LEU A 537 -21.90 18.12 9.04
C LEU A 537 -20.38 17.93 9.19
N VAL A 538 -19.82 18.26 10.37
CA VAL A 538 -18.39 18.05 10.68
C VAL A 538 -17.99 16.58 10.52
N ALA A 539 -18.85 15.63 10.90
CA ALA A 539 -18.59 14.20 10.73
C ALA A 539 -18.59 13.77 9.25
N LEU A 540 -19.54 14.25 8.43
CA LEU A 540 -19.58 13.96 7.00
C LEU A 540 -18.33 14.49 6.27
N LEU A 541 -17.90 15.72 6.57
CA LEU A 541 -16.68 16.31 5.98
C LEU A 541 -15.41 15.54 6.38
N ALA A 542 -15.34 15.06 7.63
CA ALA A 542 -14.25 14.20 8.09
C ALA A 542 -14.21 12.85 7.35
N CYS A 543 -15.36 12.20 7.17
CA CYS A 543 -15.46 10.95 6.41
C CYS A 543 -15.01 11.12 4.95
N LEU A 544 -15.36 12.24 4.30
CA LEU A 544 -14.93 12.56 2.94
C LEU A 544 -13.41 12.75 2.83
N GLU A 545 -12.77 13.46 3.77
CA GLU A 545 -11.31 13.60 3.80
C GLU A 545 -10.59 12.28 4.09
N ILE A 546 -11.15 11.42 4.94
CA ILE A 546 -10.63 10.05 5.18
C ILE A 546 -10.70 9.20 3.91
N ILE A 547 -11.81 9.27 3.16
CA ILE A 547 -11.95 8.58 1.86
C ILE A 547 -10.95 9.15 0.84
N ARG A 548 -10.81 10.47 0.73
CA ARG A 548 -9.83 11.13 -0.14
C ARG A 548 -8.40 10.68 0.16
N ARG A 549 -8.01 10.65 1.44
CA ARG A 549 -6.70 10.12 1.88
C ARG A 549 -6.54 8.65 1.52
N GLY A 550 -7.58 7.85 1.68
CA GLY A 550 -7.61 6.45 1.26
C GLY A 550 -7.39 6.26 -0.25
N ILE A 551 -7.89 7.16 -1.09
CA ILE A 551 -7.61 7.16 -2.54
C ILE A 551 -6.16 7.60 -2.81
N TRP A 552 -5.68 8.66 -2.16
CA TRP A 552 -4.30 9.15 -2.29
C TRP A 552 -3.27 8.09 -1.90
N ASN A 553 -3.53 7.30 -0.85
CA ASN A 553 -2.67 6.21 -0.41
C ASN A 553 -2.38 5.22 -1.54
N PHE A 554 -3.38 4.87 -2.34
CA PHE A 554 -3.24 3.86 -3.40
C PHE A 554 -2.25 4.32 -4.47
N PHE A 555 -2.51 5.48 -5.08
CA PHE A 555 -1.68 6.04 -6.14
C PHE A 555 -0.31 6.51 -5.64
N ARG A 556 -0.20 6.99 -4.39
CA ARG A 556 1.10 7.34 -3.79
C ARG A 556 2.03 6.14 -3.71
N LEU A 557 1.52 4.96 -3.30
CA LEU A 557 2.33 3.74 -3.21
C LEU A 557 2.58 3.07 -4.57
N GLU A 558 1.64 3.17 -5.50
CA GLU A 558 1.87 2.78 -6.90
C GLU A 558 3.00 3.62 -7.53
N ASN A 559 2.99 4.93 -7.33
CA ASN A 559 4.05 5.83 -7.80
C ASN A 559 5.39 5.52 -7.12
N GLU A 560 5.40 5.24 -5.81
CA GLU A 560 6.60 4.83 -5.08
C GLU A 560 7.18 3.51 -5.62
N HIS A 561 6.31 2.54 -5.91
CA HIS A 561 6.70 1.26 -6.49
C HIS A 561 7.37 1.44 -7.86
N LEU A 562 6.71 2.18 -8.77
CA LEU A 562 7.24 2.48 -10.10
C LEU A 562 8.59 3.22 -10.05
N ASN A 563 8.74 4.20 -9.15
CA ASN A 563 9.99 4.95 -9.00
C ASN A 563 11.14 4.13 -8.42
N ASN A 564 10.89 3.24 -7.45
CA ASN A 564 11.96 2.39 -6.90
C ASN A 564 12.39 1.27 -7.86
N VAL A 565 11.48 0.76 -8.69
CA VAL A 565 11.83 -0.13 -9.80
C VAL A 565 12.63 0.64 -10.87
N GLY A 566 12.16 1.82 -11.29
CA GLY A 566 12.81 2.63 -12.32
C GLY A 566 14.21 3.15 -11.95
N LYS A 567 14.48 3.40 -10.66
CA LYS A 567 15.80 3.84 -10.15
C LYS A 567 16.70 2.67 -9.70
N PHE A 568 16.37 1.43 -10.08
CA PHE A 568 17.10 0.20 -9.71
C PHE A 568 17.35 -0.02 -8.20
N ARG A 569 16.62 0.69 -7.32
CA ARG A 569 16.75 0.59 -5.85
C ARG A 569 16.28 -0.74 -5.26
N ALA A 570 15.72 -1.62 -6.10
CA ALA A 570 15.42 -3.02 -5.78
C ALA A 570 16.65 -3.84 -5.33
N PHE A 571 17.87 -3.38 -5.60
CA PHE A 571 19.12 -4.06 -5.21
C PHE A 571 19.70 -3.62 -3.85
N LYS A 572 18.89 -3.06 -2.93
CA LYS A 572 19.22 -3.24 -1.51
C LYS A 572 19.12 -4.74 -1.22
N THR A 573 20.28 -5.38 -1.04
CA THR A 573 20.38 -6.82 -0.76
C THR A 573 19.44 -7.19 0.37
N VAL A 574 18.41 -7.99 0.04
CA VAL A 574 17.49 -8.53 1.05
C VAL A 574 18.36 -9.21 2.11
N PRO A 575 18.23 -8.91 3.41
CA PRO A 575 19.04 -9.58 4.43
C PRO A 575 18.88 -11.10 4.30
N LEU A 576 19.96 -11.86 4.49
CA LEU A 576 19.87 -13.31 4.44
C LEU A 576 18.99 -13.80 5.59
N PRO A 577 18.06 -14.75 5.37
CA PRO A 577 16.94 -15.01 6.29
C PRO A 577 17.32 -15.79 7.56
N PHE A 578 18.59 -15.81 7.95
CA PHE A 578 19.15 -16.77 8.90
C PHE A 578 19.28 -16.25 10.35
N ASN A 579 19.15 -14.95 10.59
CA ASN A 579 19.35 -14.33 11.93
C ASN A 579 18.03 -14.05 12.69
N TYR A 580 17.04 -14.95 12.64
CA TYR A 580 15.75 -14.81 13.35
C TYR A 580 15.22 -16.11 13.98
N GLN A 581 16.10 -17.00 14.46
CA GLN A 581 15.71 -18.23 15.15
C GLN A 581 16.52 -18.56 16.43
N GLU A 582 17.16 -17.56 17.02
CA GLU A 582 17.22 -17.50 18.48
C GLU A 582 15.81 -17.08 19.00
N ASP A 583 15.52 -17.31 20.28
CA ASP A 583 14.26 -16.96 20.96
C ASP A 583 12.97 -17.60 20.40
N ARG A 584 12.94 -18.92 20.17
CA ARG A 584 11.66 -19.65 20.03
C ARG A 584 11.56 -21.09 20.53
N ASP A 585 12.67 -21.67 20.99
CA ASP A 585 12.71 -23.03 21.55
C ASP A 585 12.97 -23.01 23.08
N GLN A 586 12.74 -21.86 23.73
CA GLN A 586 12.60 -21.70 25.18
C GLN A 586 11.24 -21.06 25.49
N ASP A 587 10.24 -21.90 25.73
CA ASP A 587 8.98 -21.65 26.46
C ASP A 587 8.21 -22.98 26.44
N ASN A 588 8.38 -23.78 27.50
CA ASN A 588 7.85 -25.15 27.64
C ASN A 588 7.31 -25.35 29.06
#